data_AF-A0AAE0SQS3-F1
#
_entry.id   AF-A0AAE0SQS3-F1
#
_cell.length_a   1.000
_cell.length_b   1.000
_cell.length_c   1.000
_cell.angle_alpha   90.00
_cell.angle_beta   90.00
_cell.angle_gamma   90.00
#
_symmetry.space_group_name_H-M   'P 1'
#
loop_
_entity.id
_entity.type
_entity.pdbx_description
1 polymer ?
#
loop_
_entity_poly.entity_id
_entity_poly.type
_entity_poly.pdbx_seq_one_letter_code
_entity_poly.pdbx_strand_id
1 'polypeptide(L)'
;MWIIPSCFNGIKFVSRNIKNNEFRSKANGRLNGLTKMAQTSNPPTLSMDMTRYNTVPRRYDDTRPVIIQGFAHKKILGIGHELHQRSMEKAEAEKLQAISEAERAVWEQAEQIKVEALEKAKAEAAKEHEKEMKKLKKAYEKKLKEEALQVEMQMQKLAAEQVKEEREQGEKQLKEAVHKTEQRCEEEQKKAIAQTQADERQKAATDAARVAKEGLANAEKLEKTLKKAEEDKLNALKMLADKKDLEKIQAVSEAETRERNIFKEKQAALTRQNEAVIEKLRCEINDRELEKENLLKTIDGLENNKKVLERCLEDTRHEFQDFINRLRAFDKGQAEFLLKPIYLDELEKKGIYVKDKHFSEQKKGAKK
;
A
#
# COMPACT_ATOMS: atom_id res chain seq x y z
N MET A 1 -44.45 -5.25 10.77
CA MET A 1 -44.04 -6.60 11.21
C MET A 1 -43.81 -7.46 9.96
N TRP A 2 -42.62 -7.37 9.37
CA TRP A 2 -42.19 -8.18 8.23
C TRP A 2 -40.78 -8.68 8.54
N ILE A 3 -40.63 -10.01 8.48
CA ILE A 3 -39.45 -10.78 8.88
C ILE A 3 -38.48 -10.81 7.70
N ILE A 4 -37.23 -10.45 7.95
CA ILE A 4 -36.10 -10.64 7.04
C ILE A 4 -35.59 -12.08 7.19
N PRO A 5 -35.44 -12.89 6.12
CA PRO A 5 -34.61 -14.07 6.15
C PRO A 5 -33.18 -13.70 5.71
N SER A 6 -32.27 -13.82 6.66
CA SER A 6 -30.83 -13.82 6.51
C SER A 6 -30.36 -15.05 5.72
N CYS A 7 -29.89 -14.82 4.48
CA CYS A 7 -29.12 -15.81 3.73
C CYS A 7 -27.63 -15.48 3.85
N PHE A 8 -27.03 -15.95 4.93
CA PHE A 8 -25.58 -16.05 5.09
C PHE A 8 -25.16 -17.37 4.43
N ASN A 9 -24.51 -17.31 3.26
CA ASN A 9 -23.95 -18.52 2.64
C ASN A 9 -22.62 -18.22 1.97
N GLY A 10 -21.58 -18.92 2.44
CA GLY A 10 -20.54 -19.43 1.56
C GLY A 10 -19.26 -18.60 1.41
N ILE A 11 -18.53 -18.33 2.49
CA ILE A 11 -17.08 -18.13 2.36
C ILE A 11 -16.44 -19.52 2.18
N LYS A 12 -16.31 -19.94 0.92
CA LYS A 12 -15.49 -21.08 0.54
C LYS A 12 -14.02 -20.74 0.83
N PHE A 13 -13.47 -21.38 1.85
CA PHE A 13 -12.05 -21.39 2.14
C PHE A 13 -11.33 -22.13 1.01
N VAL A 14 -10.80 -21.39 0.03
CA VAL A 14 -9.93 -21.96 -0.99
C VAL A 14 -8.57 -22.19 -0.33
N SER A 15 -8.37 -23.41 0.18
CA SER A 15 -7.05 -23.92 0.55
C SER A 15 -6.14 -23.83 -0.67
N ARG A 16 -5.24 -22.85 -0.66
CA ARG A 16 -4.11 -22.83 -1.59
C ARG A 16 -3.20 -23.98 -1.22
N ASN A 17 -3.29 -25.01 -2.05
CA ASN A 17 -2.36 -26.11 -2.14
C ASN A 17 -0.99 -25.52 -2.54
N ILE A 18 -0.14 -25.26 -1.55
CA ILE A 18 1.25 -24.87 -1.76
C ILE A 18 1.95 -26.13 -2.27
N LYS A 19 2.16 -26.17 -3.59
CA LYS A 19 3.02 -27.14 -4.26
C LYS A 19 4.47 -26.90 -3.82
N ASN A 20 4.82 -27.36 -2.64
CA ASN A 20 6.20 -27.60 -2.22
C ASN A 20 6.62 -28.96 -2.79
N ASN A 21 6.93 -29.02 -4.09
CA ASN A 21 7.71 -30.11 -4.68
C ASN A 21 8.02 -29.81 -6.14
N GLU A 22 9.02 -28.95 -6.40
CA GLU A 22 9.69 -28.96 -7.72
C GLU A 22 11.03 -28.19 -7.73
N PHE A 23 11.84 -28.30 -6.67
CA PHE A 23 13.24 -27.85 -6.73
C PHE A 23 14.15 -28.83 -6.00
N ARG A 24 14.08 -30.10 -6.41
CA ARG A 24 15.02 -31.13 -5.95
C ARG A 24 15.31 -32.15 -7.06
N SER A 25 15.66 -31.71 -8.27
CA SER A 25 16.11 -32.64 -9.32
C SER A 25 16.95 -32.05 -10.47
N LYS A 26 17.80 -31.03 -10.24
CA LYS A 26 18.76 -30.57 -11.29
C LYS A 26 20.16 -30.19 -10.79
N ALA A 27 20.63 -30.79 -9.69
CA ALA A 27 22.01 -30.58 -9.21
C ALA A 27 22.87 -31.86 -9.10
N ASN A 28 22.34 -33.04 -9.46
CA ASN A 28 23.09 -34.31 -9.40
C ASN A 28 23.21 -34.97 -10.78
N GLY A 29 23.69 -34.22 -11.77
CA GLY A 29 23.73 -34.70 -13.15
C GLY A 29 24.84 -34.11 -13.99
N ARG A 30 26.06 -33.93 -13.44
CA ARG A 30 27.29 -33.71 -14.25
C ARG A 30 28.56 -33.72 -13.39
N LEU A 31 28.76 -34.80 -12.63
CA LEU A 31 30.03 -35.06 -11.95
C LEU A 31 30.35 -36.56 -11.95
N ASN A 32 30.11 -37.21 -13.10
CA ASN A 32 30.63 -38.54 -13.40
C ASN A 32 31.24 -38.46 -14.80
N GLY A 33 32.49 -37.99 -14.86
CA GLY A 33 33.16 -37.84 -16.15
C GLY A 33 34.55 -37.26 -16.05
N LEU A 34 35.34 -37.61 -15.03
CA LEU A 34 36.79 -37.34 -14.99
C LEU A 34 37.44 -38.15 -13.85
N THR A 35 37.26 -39.47 -13.88
CA THR A 35 38.01 -40.41 -13.04
C THR A 35 38.50 -41.59 -13.88
N LYS A 36 39.21 -41.28 -14.96
CA LYS A 36 40.12 -42.19 -15.67
C LYS A 36 41.25 -41.33 -16.18
N MET A 37 42.49 -41.81 -16.08
CA MET A 37 43.78 -41.15 -16.40
C MET A 37 44.59 -40.66 -15.18
N ALA A 38 44.65 -41.43 -14.10
CA ALA A 38 45.88 -41.53 -13.32
C ALA A 38 46.48 -42.91 -13.62
N GLN A 39 46.95 -43.09 -14.86
CA GLN A 39 47.93 -44.13 -15.15
C GLN A 39 49.22 -43.69 -14.46
N THR A 40 49.49 -44.30 -13.31
CA THR A 40 50.82 -44.36 -12.73
C THR A 40 51.71 -45.08 -13.74
N SER A 41 52.31 -44.32 -14.66
CA SER A 41 53.49 -44.76 -15.36
C SER A 41 54.58 -44.91 -14.29
N ASN A 42 54.68 -46.12 -13.73
CA ASN A 42 55.89 -46.53 -13.03
C ASN A 42 57.07 -46.13 -13.92
N PRO A 43 58.09 -45.43 -13.40
CA PRO A 43 59.30 -45.20 -14.18
C PRO A 43 59.78 -46.58 -14.65
N PRO A 44 60.17 -46.74 -15.91
CA PRO A 44 60.73 -48.01 -16.36
C PRO A 44 61.92 -48.29 -15.45
N THR A 45 61.78 -49.30 -14.60
CA THR A 45 62.92 -49.98 -14.02
C THR A 45 63.68 -50.56 -15.20
N LEU A 46 64.60 -49.75 -15.74
CA LEU A 46 65.71 -50.20 -16.55
C LEU A 46 66.49 -51.16 -15.65
N SER A 47 66.05 -52.42 -15.63
CA SER A 47 66.91 -53.55 -15.35
C SER A 47 67.94 -53.54 -16.49
N MET A 48 68.97 -52.69 -16.33
CA MET A 48 70.23 -52.89 -17.00
C MET A 48 70.76 -54.20 -16.46
N ASP A 49 70.32 -55.28 -17.10
CA ASP A 49 71.01 -56.55 -17.09
C ASP A 49 72.33 -56.29 -17.81
N MET A 50 73.27 -55.74 -17.06
CA MET A 50 74.67 -55.62 -17.43
C MET A 50 75.18 -57.05 -17.55
N THR A 51 74.96 -57.64 -18.72
CA THR A 51 75.69 -58.81 -19.17
C THR A 51 77.16 -58.44 -19.11
N ARG A 52 77.80 -58.77 -17.97
CA ARG A 52 79.23 -58.66 -17.77
C ARG A 52 79.89 -59.52 -18.83
N TYR A 53 80.36 -58.88 -19.89
CA TYR A 53 81.21 -59.47 -20.90
C TYR A 53 82.57 -59.78 -20.25
N ASN A 54 82.64 -60.92 -19.56
CA ASN A 54 83.82 -61.44 -18.89
C ASN A 54 84.71 -62.21 -19.88
N THR A 55 85.16 -61.55 -20.95
CA THR A 55 86.19 -62.14 -21.82
C THR A 55 87.18 -61.06 -22.23
N VAL A 56 88.39 -61.21 -21.69
CA VAL A 56 89.63 -60.45 -21.92
C VAL A 56 89.80 -59.19 -21.05
N PRO A 57 90.76 -59.18 -20.09
CA PRO A 57 91.15 -57.98 -19.35
C PRO A 57 91.59 -56.86 -20.31
N ARG A 58 90.79 -55.80 -20.42
CA ARG A 58 91.17 -54.59 -21.14
C ARG A 58 92.22 -53.85 -20.30
N ARG A 59 93.48 -53.88 -20.75
CA ARG A 59 94.64 -53.20 -20.14
C ARG A 59 94.52 -51.66 -20.05
N TYR A 60 93.37 -51.08 -20.37
CA TYR A 60 93.11 -49.63 -20.37
C TYR A 60 92.11 -49.19 -19.30
N ASP A 61 91.37 -50.11 -18.66
CA ASP A 61 90.31 -49.76 -17.70
C ASP A 61 90.87 -49.27 -16.35
N ASP A 62 92.11 -49.62 -16.03
CA ASP A 62 92.83 -49.17 -14.83
C ASP A 62 93.77 -47.97 -15.09
N THR A 63 93.63 -47.32 -16.24
CA THR A 63 94.43 -46.11 -16.51
C THR A 63 93.87 -44.94 -15.71
N ARG A 64 94.77 -44.13 -15.13
CA ARG A 64 94.43 -42.94 -14.32
C ARG A 64 93.34 -42.04 -14.97
N PRO A 65 93.33 -41.80 -16.30
CA PRO A 65 92.27 -41.03 -16.96
C PRO A 65 90.88 -41.66 -16.84
N VAL A 66 90.76 -42.99 -16.96
CA VAL A 66 89.48 -43.71 -16.89
C VAL A 66 88.86 -43.61 -15.48
N ILE A 67 89.69 -43.74 -14.44
CA ILE A 67 89.25 -43.58 -13.04
C ILE A 67 88.77 -42.14 -12.78
N ILE A 68 89.54 -41.14 -13.21
CA ILE A 68 89.17 -39.72 -13.07
C ILE A 68 87.86 -39.43 -13.81
N GLN A 69 87.71 -39.97 -15.02
CA GLN A 69 86.48 -39.83 -15.81
C GLN A 69 85.28 -40.50 -15.11
N GLY A 70 85.46 -41.67 -14.51
CA GLY A 70 84.42 -42.35 -13.73
C GLY A 70 83.96 -41.52 -12.53
N PHE A 71 84.90 -40.93 -11.77
CA PHE A 71 84.56 -40.03 -10.66
C PHE A 71 83.86 -38.75 -11.14
N ALA A 72 84.32 -38.16 -12.25
CA ALA A 72 83.70 -36.99 -12.85
C ALA A 72 82.27 -37.29 -13.30
N HIS A 73 82.04 -38.42 -13.99
CA HIS A 73 80.71 -38.85 -14.40
C HIS A 73 79.79 -39.07 -13.20
N LYS A 74 80.26 -39.75 -12.14
CA LYS A 74 79.48 -39.95 -10.92
C LYS A 74 79.09 -38.62 -10.26
N LYS A 75 80.01 -37.64 -10.24
CA LYS A 75 79.75 -36.30 -9.70
C LYS A 75 78.74 -35.53 -10.56
N ILE A 76 78.87 -35.57 -11.89
CA ILE A 76 77.92 -34.94 -12.83
C ILE A 76 76.52 -35.54 -12.66
N LEU A 77 76.41 -36.87 -12.59
CA LEU A 77 75.14 -37.55 -12.36
C LEU A 77 74.55 -37.22 -10.99
N GLY A 78 75.37 -37.13 -9.94
CA GLY A 78 74.93 -36.68 -8.61
C GLY A 78 74.35 -35.27 -8.63
N ILE A 79 75.04 -34.31 -9.23
CA ILE A 79 74.56 -32.93 -9.39
C ILE A 79 73.26 -32.90 -10.22
N GLY A 80 73.21 -33.66 -11.32
CA GLY A 80 72.01 -33.77 -12.16
C GLY A 80 70.81 -34.33 -11.41
N HIS A 81 71.02 -35.35 -10.57
CA HIS A 81 69.97 -35.92 -9.73
C HIS A 81 69.48 -34.92 -8.67
N GLU A 82 70.39 -34.23 -7.96
CA GLU A 82 70.01 -33.20 -6.99
C GLU A 82 69.23 -32.05 -7.63
N LEU A 83 69.65 -31.58 -8.82
CA LEU A 83 68.96 -30.51 -9.54
C LEU A 83 67.57 -30.96 -10.00
N HIS A 84 67.46 -32.19 -10.52
CA HIS A 84 66.18 -32.77 -10.90
C HIS A 84 65.24 -32.89 -9.70
N GLN A 85 65.74 -33.40 -8.56
CA GLN A 85 64.98 -33.54 -7.32
C GLN A 85 64.44 -32.17 -6.84
N ARG A 86 65.29 -31.14 -6.79
CA ARG A 86 64.85 -29.78 -6.43
C ARG A 86 63.82 -29.21 -7.41
N SER A 87 63.96 -29.49 -8.70
CA SER A 87 62.98 -29.08 -9.71
C SER A 87 61.63 -29.77 -9.51
N MET A 88 61.63 -31.05 -9.14
CA MET A 88 60.40 -31.81 -8.84
C MET A 88 59.73 -31.29 -7.57
N GLU A 89 60.48 -31.07 -6.50
CA GLU A 89 59.96 -30.50 -5.24
C GLU A 89 59.37 -29.10 -5.46
N LYS A 90 60.02 -28.26 -6.28
CA LYS A 90 59.49 -26.94 -6.63
C LYS A 90 58.18 -27.05 -7.43
N ALA A 91 58.13 -27.93 -8.42
CA ALA A 91 56.91 -28.15 -9.22
C ALA A 91 55.75 -28.71 -8.36
N GLU A 92 56.06 -29.60 -7.41
CA GLU A 92 55.07 -30.11 -6.45
C GLU A 92 54.57 -29.02 -5.50
N ALA A 93 55.46 -28.16 -4.99
CA ALA A 93 55.09 -27.04 -4.14
C ALA A 93 54.19 -26.02 -4.88
N GLU A 94 54.55 -25.66 -6.12
CA GLU A 94 53.73 -24.77 -6.97
C GLU A 94 52.35 -25.38 -7.26
N LYS A 95 52.28 -26.69 -7.53
CA LYS A 95 51.01 -27.41 -7.70
C LYS A 95 50.16 -27.35 -6.44
N LEU A 96 50.73 -27.60 -5.26
CA LEU A 96 50.00 -27.56 -4.00
C LEU A 96 49.51 -26.14 -3.67
N GLN A 97 50.32 -25.12 -3.95
CA GLN A 97 49.92 -23.72 -3.82
C GLN A 97 48.74 -23.38 -4.75
N ALA A 98 48.81 -23.76 -6.03
CA ALA A 98 47.73 -23.54 -6.99
C ALA A 98 46.42 -24.24 -6.57
N ILE A 99 46.51 -25.47 -6.03
CA ILE A 99 45.35 -26.18 -5.49
C ILE A 99 44.76 -25.43 -4.29
N SER A 100 45.60 -25.03 -3.33
CA SER A 100 45.14 -24.30 -2.13
C SER A 100 44.50 -22.96 -2.48
N GLU A 101 45.06 -22.23 -3.44
CA GLU A 101 44.49 -20.96 -3.92
C GLU A 101 43.15 -21.17 -4.61
N ALA A 102 43.03 -22.20 -5.45
CA ALA A 102 41.77 -22.56 -6.10
C ALA A 102 40.70 -22.99 -5.09
N GLU A 103 41.05 -23.81 -4.10
CA GLU A 103 40.15 -24.22 -3.02
C GLU A 103 39.65 -23.01 -2.24
N ARG A 104 40.55 -22.09 -1.84
CA ARG A 104 40.17 -20.86 -1.14
C ARG A 104 39.21 -20.01 -1.98
N ALA A 105 39.49 -19.81 -3.27
CA ALA A 105 38.63 -19.04 -4.16
C ALA A 105 37.23 -19.66 -4.27
N VAL A 106 37.13 -20.99 -4.35
CA VAL A 106 35.83 -21.69 -4.36
C VAL A 106 35.09 -21.52 -3.03
N TRP A 107 35.78 -21.59 -1.89
CA TRP A 107 35.18 -21.35 -0.58
C TRP A 107 34.67 -19.92 -0.42
N GLU A 108 35.41 -18.92 -0.88
CA GLU A 108 34.99 -17.52 -0.88
C GLU A 108 33.73 -17.31 -1.73
N GLN A 109 33.67 -17.90 -2.93
CA GLN A 109 32.47 -17.86 -3.77
C GLN A 109 31.27 -18.55 -3.11
N ALA A 110 31.49 -19.71 -2.47
CA ALA A 110 30.45 -20.43 -1.77
C ALA A 110 29.87 -19.60 -0.60
N GLU A 111 30.72 -18.92 0.17
CA GLU A 111 30.27 -18.07 1.28
C GLU A 111 29.53 -16.82 0.75
N GLN A 112 29.99 -16.21 -0.35
CA GLN A 112 29.27 -15.11 -0.99
C GLN A 112 27.86 -15.53 -1.45
N ILE A 113 27.73 -16.66 -2.14
CA ILE A 113 26.44 -17.19 -2.59
C ILE A 113 25.52 -17.46 -1.40
N LYS A 114 26.07 -18.02 -0.31
CA LYS A 114 25.31 -18.29 0.92
C LYS A 114 24.83 -16.99 1.57
N VAL A 115 25.68 -15.98 1.69
CA VAL A 115 25.31 -14.67 2.24
C VAL A 115 24.22 -14.02 1.38
N GLU A 116 24.36 -14.03 0.06
CA GLU A 116 23.33 -13.51 -0.85
C GLU A 116 22.00 -14.26 -0.71
N ALA A 117 22.05 -15.58 -0.59
CA ALA A 117 20.85 -16.41 -0.41
C ALA A 117 20.16 -16.11 0.93
N LEU A 118 20.93 -15.91 2.01
CA LEU A 118 20.41 -15.54 3.32
C LEU A 118 19.79 -14.14 3.32
N GLU A 119 20.44 -13.15 2.70
CA GLU A 119 19.89 -11.80 2.59
C GLU A 119 18.61 -11.76 1.73
N LYS A 120 18.57 -12.52 0.62
CA LYS A 120 17.35 -12.68 -0.19
C LYS A 120 16.22 -13.32 0.63
N ALA A 121 16.49 -14.42 1.34
CA ALA A 121 15.50 -15.10 2.18
C ALA A 121 14.98 -14.19 3.31
N LYS A 122 15.87 -13.42 3.95
CA LYS A 122 15.51 -12.44 4.98
C LYS A 122 14.64 -11.31 4.43
N ALA A 123 14.98 -10.78 3.25
CA ALA A 123 14.20 -9.74 2.60
C ALA A 123 12.81 -10.23 2.18
N GLU A 124 12.70 -11.46 1.69
CA GLU A 124 11.42 -12.10 1.36
C GLU A 124 10.56 -12.33 2.60
N ALA A 125 11.12 -12.89 3.67
CA ALA A 125 10.43 -13.08 4.94
C ALA A 125 9.93 -11.75 5.53
N ALA A 126 10.73 -10.69 5.48
CA ALA A 126 10.32 -9.36 5.91
C ALA A 126 9.14 -8.81 5.10
N LYS A 127 9.17 -8.97 3.76
CA LYS A 127 8.07 -8.57 2.88
C LYS A 127 6.79 -9.36 3.14
N GLU A 128 6.90 -10.66 3.41
CA GLU A 128 5.74 -11.50 3.76
C GLU A 128 5.13 -11.07 5.09
N HIS A 129 5.96 -10.91 6.11
CA HIS A 129 5.54 -10.42 7.42
C HIS A 129 4.87 -9.05 7.33
N GLU A 130 5.41 -8.12 6.55
CA GLU A 130 4.79 -6.81 6.33
C GLU A 130 3.40 -6.92 5.66
N LYS A 131 3.26 -7.81 4.67
CA LYS A 131 1.96 -8.08 4.02
C LYS A 131 0.96 -8.68 5.00
N GLU A 132 1.38 -9.60 5.86
CA GLU A 132 0.54 -10.20 6.90
C GLU A 132 0.10 -9.18 7.94
N MET A 133 1.03 -8.35 8.42
CA MET A 133 0.71 -7.25 9.34
C MET A 133 -0.27 -6.25 8.72
N LYS A 134 -0.12 -5.91 7.44
CA LYS A 134 -1.09 -5.06 6.73
C LYS A 134 -2.48 -5.71 6.62
N LYS A 135 -2.55 -7.01 6.33
CA LYS A 135 -3.83 -7.76 6.31
C LYS A 135 -4.48 -7.79 7.69
N LEU A 136 -3.68 -8.04 8.72
CA LEU A 136 -4.14 -8.12 10.10
C LEU A 136 -4.67 -6.76 10.59
N LYS A 137 -3.95 -5.67 10.32
CA LYS A 137 -4.43 -4.30 10.61
C LYS A 137 -5.75 -3.99 9.94
N LYS A 138 -5.89 -4.29 8.64
CA LYS A 138 -7.16 -4.11 7.90
C LYS A 138 -8.30 -4.95 8.48
N ALA A 139 -8.01 -6.17 8.95
CA ALA A 139 -9.00 -7.03 9.59
C ALA A 139 -9.45 -6.45 10.94
N TYR A 140 -8.53 -5.93 11.75
CA TYR A 140 -8.85 -5.25 13.01
C TYR A 140 -9.62 -3.95 12.80
N GLU A 141 -9.23 -3.12 11.83
CA GLU A 141 -9.98 -1.91 11.48
C GLU A 141 -11.41 -2.21 11.05
N LYS A 142 -11.63 -3.30 10.29
CA LYS A 142 -12.99 -3.75 9.96
C LYS A 142 -13.76 -4.18 11.20
N LYS A 143 -13.18 -5.02 12.06
CA LYS A 143 -13.83 -5.45 13.31
C LYS A 143 -14.18 -4.27 14.21
N LEU A 144 -13.28 -3.30 14.36
CA LEU A 144 -13.54 -2.08 15.14
C LEU A 144 -14.69 -1.25 14.56
N LYS A 145 -14.80 -1.14 13.23
CA LYS A 145 -15.93 -0.45 12.59
C LYS A 145 -17.24 -1.21 12.78
N GLU A 146 -17.22 -2.54 12.68
CA GLU A 146 -18.38 -3.39 12.93
C GLU A 146 -18.84 -3.30 14.39
N GLU A 147 -17.92 -3.35 15.34
CA GLU A 147 -18.21 -3.19 16.77
C GLU A 147 -18.73 -1.77 17.07
N ALA A 148 -18.11 -0.73 16.51
CA ALA A 148 -18.58 0.65 16.69
C ALA A 148 -20.02 0.82 16.17
N LEU A 149 -20.34 0.26 15.00
CA LEU A 149 -21.70 0.30 14.44
C LEU A 149 -22.70 -0.49 15.32
N GLN A 150 -22.29 -1.64 15.86
CA GLN A 150 -23.13 -2.41 16.78
C GLN A 150 -23.41 -1.64 18.07
N VAL A 151 -22.40 -0.99 18.65
CA VAL A 151 -22.56 -0.15 19.84
C VAL A 151 -23.45 1.05 19.55
N GLU A 152 -23.26 1.74 18.42
CA GLU A 152 -24.11 2.87 18.02
C GLU A 152 -25.57 2.44 17.87
N MET A 153 -25.83 1.30 17.23
CA MET A 153 -27.17 0.75 17.08
C MET A 153 -27.79 0.38 18.44
N GLN A 154 -27.02 -0.20 19.36
CA GLN A 154 -27.47 -0.49 20.72
C GLN A 154 -27.80 0.79 21.50
N MET A 155 -26.95 1.82 21.38
CA MET A 155 -27.19 3.13 22.01
C MET A 155 -28.45 3.81 21.46
N GLN A 156 -28.64 3.81 20.14
CA GLN A 156 -29.84 4.36 19.51
C GLN A 156 -31.10 3.61 19.96
N LYS A 157 -31.03 2.28 20.09
CA LYS A 157 -32.14 1.47 20.60
C LYS A 157 -32.47 1.82 22.05
N LEU A 158 -31.47 1.90 22.92
CA LEU A 158 -31.67 2.29 24.32
C LEU A 158 -32.24 3.71 24.44
N ALA A 159 -31.75 4.66 23.63
CA ALA A 159 -32.28 6.01 23.60
C ALA A 159 -33.75 6.06 23.15
N ALA A 160 -34.11 5.26 22.13
CA ALA A 160 -35.50 5.16 21.68
C ALA A 160 -36.41 4.53 22.74
N GLU A 161 -35.92 3.52 23.47
CA GLU A 161 -36.63 2.90 24.59
C GLU A 161 -36.84 3.89 25.74
N GLN A 162 -35.81 4.65 26.13
CA GLN A 162 -35.92 5.70 27.15
C GLN A 162 -36.93 6.78 26.77
N VAL A 163 -36.87 7.30 25.54
CA VAL A 163 -37.85 8.30 25.05
C VAL A 163 -39.26 7.74 25.07
N LYS A 164 -39.44 6.45 24.77
CA LYS A 164 -40.75 5.80 24.84
C LYS A 164 -41.25 5.70 26.27
N GLU A 165 -40.40 5.31 27.22
CA GLU A 165 -40.74 5.25 28.65
C GLU A 165 -41.10 6.63 29.20
N GLU A 166 -40.33 7.67 28.86
CA GLU A 166 -40.63 9.05 29.25
C GLU A 166 -41.97 9.54 28.68
N ARG A 167 -42.28 9.21 27.42
CA ARG A 167 -43.60 9.52 26.82
C ARG A 167 -44.73 8.80 27.54
N GLU A 168 -44.57 7.51 27.83
CA GLU A 168 -45.58 6.73 28.56
C GLU A 168 -45.80 7.28 29.98
N GLN A 169 -44.73 7.69 30.67
CA GLN A 169 -44.83 8.35 31.97
C GLN A 169 -45.50 9.72 31.86
N GLY A 170 -45.11 10.54 30.87
CA GLY A 170 -45.72 11.84 30.61
C GLY A 170 -47.22 11.74 30.26
N GLU A 171 -47.62 10.75 29.47
CA GLU A 171 -49.02 10.48 29.15
C GLU A 171 -49.82 10.07 30.39
N LYS A 172 -49.26 9.25 31.28
CA LYS A 172 -49.91 8.89 32.56
C LYS A 172 -50.12 10.11 33.44
N GLN A 173 -49.08 10.93 33.60
CA GLN A 173 -49.17 12.18 34.38
C GLN A 173 -50.20 13.15 33.78
N LEU A 174 -50.23 13.27 32.45
CA LEU A 174 -51.20 14.11 31.75
C LEU A 174 -52.63 13.60 31.95
N LYS A 175 -52.87 12.29 31.83
CA LYS A 175 -54.18 11.67 32.10
C LYS A 175 -54.65 11.92 33.53
N GLU A 176 -53.75 11.79 34.51
CA GLU A 176 -54.07 12.11 35.91
C GLU A 176 -54.39 13.59 36.11
N ALA A 177 -53.64 14.50 35.47
CA ALA A 177 -53.90 15.93 35.54
C ALA A 177 -55.25 16.30 34.90
N VAL A 178 -55.54 15.75 33.72
CA VAL A 178 -56.84 15.92 33.03
C VAL A 178 -57.97 15.41 33.92
N HIS A 179 -57.85 14.22 34.49
CA HIS A 179 -58.88 13.67 35.37
C HIS A 179 -59.12 14.54 36.61
N LYS A 180 -58.05 15.07 37.23
CA LYS A 180 -58.18 16.03 38.34
C LYS A 180 -58.87 17.33 37.91
N THR A 181 -58.60 17.84 36.71
CA THR A 181 -59.28 19.03 36.18
C THR A 181 -60.74 18.78 35.85
N GLU A 182 -61.08 17.60 35.31
CA GLU A 182 -62.45 17.17 35.06
C GLU A 182 -63.23 17.10 36.38
N GLN A 183 -62.68 16.47 37.41
CA GLN A 183 -63.30 16.43 38.73
C GLN A 183 -63.53 17.82 39.33
N ARG A 184 -62.55 18.73 39.22
CA ARG A 184 -62.71 20.12 39.66
C ARG A 184 -63.81 20.83 38.86
N CYS A 185 -63.85 20.64 37.55
CA CYS A 185 -64.88 21.20 36.69
C CYS A 185 -66.27 20.66 37.06
N GLU A 186 -66.40 19.37 37.34
CA GLU A 186 -67.65 18.77 37.82
C GLU A 186 -68.08 19.34 39.19
N GLU A 187 -67.14 19.55 40.10
CA GLU A 187 -67.42 20.19 41.39
C GLU A 187 -67.84 21.66 41.23
N GLU A 188 -67.14 22.41 40.39
CA GLU A 188 -67.49 23.79 40.04
C GLU A 188 -68.84 23.85 39.34
N GLN A 189 -69.14 22.92 38.45
CA GLN A 189 -70.45 22.81 37.79
C GLN A 189 -71.54 22.50 38.80
N LYS A 190 -71.32 21.56 39.73
CA LYS A 190 -72.29 21.27 40.82
C LYS A 190 -72.50 22.48 41.72
N LYS A 191 -71.43 23.21 42.07
CA LYS A 191 -71.51 24.45 42.85
C LYS A 191 -72.24 25.55 42.08
N ALA A 192 -71.94 25.71 40.79
CA ALA A 192 -72.61 26.66 39.92
C ALA A 192 -74.09 26.31 39.80
N ILE A 193 -74.46 25.06 39.49
CA ILE A 193 -75.86 24.61 39.45
C ILE A 193 -76.55 24.83 40.80
N ALA A 194 -75.90 24.52 41.93
CA ALA A 194 -76.47 24.76 43.26
C ALA A 194 -76.67 26.27 43.54
N GLN A 195 -75.72 27.11 43.13
CA GLN A 195 -75.84 28.58 43.19
C GLN A 195 -76.93 29.08 42.27
N THR A 196 -77.02 28.61 41.01
CA THR A 196 -78.09 28.99 40.08
C THR A 196 -79.44 28.53 40.59
N GLN A 197 -79.56 27.35 41.21
CA GLN A 197 -80.80 26.88 41.83
C GLN A 197 -81.16 27.67 43.09
N ALA A 198 -80.17 28.11 43.88
CA ALA A 198 -80.39 28.98 45.03
C ALA A 198 -80.82 30.39 44.57
N ASP A 199 -80.13 30.93 43.57
CA ASP A 199 -80.44 32.20 42.93
C ASP A 199 -81.75 32.14 42.17
N GLU A 200 -82.13 31.03 41.55
CA GLU A 200 -83.46 30.82 40.93
C GLU A 200 -84.53 30.66 41.99
N ARG A 201 -84.27 30.02 43.14
CA ARG A 201 -85.23 30.03 44.25
C ARG A 201 -85.38 31.43 44.84
N GLN A 202 -84.29 32.18 44.94
CA GLN A 202 -84.29 33.55 45.43
C GLN A 202 -84.87 34.53 44.40
N LYS A 203 -84.63 34.32 43.10
CA LYS A 203 -85.22 35.06 41.97
C LYS A 203 -86.66 34.67 41.72
N ALA A 204 -87.07 33.42 41.90
CA ALA A 204 -88.48 33.07 41.91
C ALA A 204 -89.21 33.71 43.11
N ALA A 205 -88.57 33.80 44.28
CA ALA A 205 -89.12 34.52 45.44
C ALA A 205 -89.14 36.05 45.25
N THR A 206 -88.13 36.63 44.59
CA THR A 206 -88.00 38.08 44.37
C THR A 206 -88.64 38.58 43.08
N ASP A 207 -88.71 37.82 42.00
CA ASP A 207 -89.50 38.09 40.80
C ASP A 207 -90.99 37.81 41.02
N ALA A 208 -91.39 36.87 41.90
CA ALA A 208 -92.76 36.87 42.42
C ALA A 208 -93.10 38.17 43.18
N ALA A 209 -92.10 38.87 43.74
CA ALA A 209 -92.25 40.17 44.39
C ALA A 209 -91.95 41.39 43.48
N ARG A 210 -91.23 41.22 42.36
CA ARG A 210 -90.76 42.27 41.44
C ARG A 210 -91.52 42.30 40.11
N VAL A 211 -92.12 41.20 39.67
CA VAL A 211 -93.20 41.21 38.66
C VAL A 211 -94.42 41.99 39.18
N ALA A 212 -94.54 42.15 40.50
CA ALA A 212 -95.49 43.08 41.13
C ALA A 212 -95.02 44.54 41.21
N LYS A 213 -93.75 44.89 40.89
CA LYS A 213 -93.22 46.24 41.13
C LYS A 213 -92.40 46.89 40.01
N GLU A 214 -91.84 46.15 39.05
CA GLU A 214 -90.93 46.74 38.04
C GLU A 214 -91.19 46.22 36.60
N GLY A 215 -92.46 46.00 36.26
CA GLY A 215 -92.91 45.69 34.89
C GLY A 215 -92.87 46.87 33.91
N LEU A 216 -92.44 48.07 34.29
CA LEU A 216 -92.38 49.24 33.42
C LEU A 216 -91.18 50.12 33.80
N ALA A 217 -90.03 50.00 33.11
CA ALA A 217 -89.19 51.16 32.73
C ALA A 217 -87.76 50.86 32.20
N ASN A 218 -87.16 49.67 32.36
CA ASN A 218 -85.69 49.54 32.20
C ASN A 218 -85.17 48.59 31.11
N ALA A 219 -85.98 48.23 30.11
CA ALA A 219 -85.52 47.37 29.00
C ALA A 219 -84.68 48.13 27.95
N GLU A 220 -84.90 49.43 27.72
CA GLU A 220 -84.31 50.12 26.56
C GLU A 220 -82.94 50.79 26.79
N LYS A 221 -82.51 50.97 28.04
CA LYS A 221 -81.18 51.57 28.35
C LYS A 221 -80.04 50.55 28.38
N LEU A 222 -80.34 49.28 28.63
CA LEU A 222 -79.37 48.17 28.68
C LEU A 222 -78.92 47.72 27.28
N GLU A 223 -79.80 47.81 26.28
CA GLU A 223 -79.50 47.35 24.92
C GLU A 223 -78.52 48.26 24.17
N LYS A 224 -78.52 49.57 24.47
CA LYS A 224 -77.64 50.56 23.84
C LYS A 224 -76.21 50.57 24.43
N THR A 225 -76.02 50.15 25.67
CA THR A 225 -74.70 49.99 26.29
C THR A 225 -74.06 48.64 25.94
N LEU A 226 -74.86 47.59 25.77
CA LEU A 226 -74.41 46.29 25.27
C LEU A 226 -73.87 46.36 23.84
N LYS A 227 -74.57 47.05 22.92
CA LYS A 227 -74.15 47.17 21.52
C LYS A 227 -72.80 47.89 21.33
N LYS A 228 -72.53 48.95 22.11
CA LYS A 228 -71.23 49.65 22.06
C LYS A 228 -70.08 48.81 22.63
N ALA A 229 -70.32 48.07 23.70
CA ALA A 229 -69.32 47.17 24.28
C ALA A 229 -69.00 45.98 23.36
N GLU A 230 -69.99 45.49 22.61
CA GLU A 230 -69.80 44.46 21.59
C GLU A 230 -69.00 44.97 20.38
N GLU A 231 -69.29 46.18 19.90
CA GLU A 231 -68.56 46.82 18.78
C GLU A 231 -67.08 47.09 19.13
N ASP A 232 -66.79 47.60 20.33
CA ASP A 232 -65.42 47.84 20.79
C ASP A 232 -64.63 46.53 20.99
N LYS A 233 -65.28 45.49 21.51
CA LYS A 233 -64.69 44.14 21.63
C LYS A 233 -64.38 43.55 20.25
N LEU A 234 -65.29 43.73 19.28
CA LEU A 234 -65.13 43.18 17.94
C LEU A 234 -64.02 43.91 17.16
N ASN A 235 -63.89 45.23 17.34
CA ASN A 235 -62.79 46.02 16.80
C ASN A 235 -61.44 45.68 17.47
N ALA A 236 -61.41 45.49 18.79
CA ALA A 236 -60.20 45.07 19.51
C ALA A 236 -59.72 43.68 19.06
N LEU A 237 -60.65 42.74 18.85
CA LEU A 237 -60.32 41.40 18.35
C LEU A 237 -59.81 41.42 16.91
N LYS A 238 -60.39 42.26 16.04
CA LYS A 238 -59.89 42.45 14.66
C LYS A 238 -58.48 43.04 14.63
N MET A 239 -58.22 44.10 15.40
CA MET A 239 -56.88 44.69 15.49
C MET A 239 -55.83 43.73 16.06
N LEU A 240 -56.23 42.86 17.00
CA LEU A 240 -55.34 41.84 17.56
C LEU A 240 -55.05 40.73 16.54
N ALA A 241 -56.06 40.33 15.76
CA ALA A 241 -55.89 39.36 14.68
C ALA A 241 -54.96 39.88 13.58
N ASP A 242 -55.17 41.12 13.12
CA ASP A 242 -54.34 41.75 12.09
C ASP A 242 -52.87 41.91 12.55
N LYS A 243 -52.64 42.25 13.82
CA LYS A 243 -51.28 42.29 14.40
C LYS A 243 -50.62 40.91 14.47
N LYS A 244 -51.36 39.89 14.91
CA LYS A 244 -50.87 38.51 14.98
C LYS A 244 -50.52 37.96 13.60
N ASP A 245 -51.28 38.32 12.57
CA ASP A 245 -51.00 37.89 11.20
C ASP A 245 -49.81 38.63 10.59
N LEU A 246 -49.63 39.92 10.89
CA LEU A 246 -48.41 40.66 10.57
C LEU A 246 -47.17 40.07 11.25
N GLU A 247 -47.24 39.73 12.54
CA GLU A 247 -46.14 39.07 13.27
C GLU A 247 -45.80 37.70 12.69
N LYS A 248 -46.79 36.89 12.29
CA LYS A 248 -46.56 35.61 11.61
C LYS A 248 -45.85 35.82 10.28
N ILE A 249 -46.30 36.77 9.46
CA ILE A 249 -45.68 37.06 8.16
C ILE A 249 -44.23 37.50 8.35
N GLN A 250 -43.96 38.38 9.31
CA GLN A 250 -42.60 38.81 9.65
C GLN A 250 -41.74 37.64 10.13
N ALA A 251 -42.22 36.83 11.07
CA ALA A 251 -41.50 35.66 11.59
C ALA A 251 -41.15 34.63 10.49
N VAL A 252 -42.07 34.38 9.56
CA VAL A 252 -41.83 33.49 8.41
C VAL A 252 -40.77 34.08 7.48
N SER A 253 -40.86 35.38 7.14
CA SER A 253 -39.85 36.03 6.29
C SER A 253 -38.44 36.03 6.91
N GLU A 254 -38.34 36.19 8.24
CA GLU A 254 -37.08 36.11 8.96
C GLU A 254 -36.53 34.68 8.99
N ALA A 255 -37.39 33.67 9.15
CA ALA A 255 -36.98 32.28 9.09
C ALA A 255 -36.44 31.91 7.70
N GLU A 256 -37.13 32.30 6.63
CA GLU A 256 -36.69 32.04 5.25
C GLU A 256 -35.35 32.71 4.93
N THR A 257 -35.14 33.95 5.39
CA THR A 257 -33.86 34.65 5.18
C THR A 257 -32.72 34.00 5.95
N ARG A 258 -32.96 33.54 7.18
CA ARG A 258 -31.97 32.76 7.96
C ARG A 258 -31.61 31.46 7.25
N GLU A 259 -32.59 30.70 6.76
CA GLU A 259 -32.34 29.45 6.05
C GLU A 259 -31.55 29.65 4.76
N ARG A 260 -31.89 30.68 3.96
CA ARG A 260 -31.13 31.04 2.76
C ARG A 260 -29.69 31.44 3.09
N ASN A 261 -29.47 32.16 4.19
CA ASN A 261 -28.12 32.54 4.62
C ASN A 261 -27.31 31.32 5.06
N ILE A 262 -27.90 30.42 5.86
CA ILE A 262 -27.24 29.16 6.26
C ILE A 262 -26.89 28.31 5.04
N PHE A 263 -27.79 28.23 4.05
CA PHE A 263 -27.53 27.49 2.82
C PHE A 263 -26.38 28.11 2.02
N LYS A 264 -26.36 29.44 1.85
CA LYS A 264 -25.27 30.16 1.18
C LYS A 264 -23.94 29.99 1.90
N GLU A 265 -23.91 30.04 3.22
CA GLU A 265 -22.71 29.80 4.02
C GLU A 265 -22.17 28.38 3.86
N LYS A 266 -23.05 27.38 3.94
CA LYS A 266 -22.68 25.97 3.70
C LYS A 266 -22.15 25.77 2.28
N GLN A 267 -22.79 26.38 1.29
CA GLN A 267 -22.34 26.33 -0.10
C GLN A 267 -20.96 26.99 -0.26
N ALA A 268 -20.75 28.18 0.32
CA ALA A 268 -19.47 28.87 0.28
C ALA A 268 -18.35 28.10 1.00
N ALA A 269 -18.66 27.46 2.14
CA ALA A 269 -17.70 26.63 2.87
C ALA A 269 -17.27 25.40 2.05
N LEU A 270 -18.22 24.73 1.39
CA LEU A 270 -17.93 23.59 0.52
C LEU A 270 -17.10 24.01 -0.70
N THR A 271 -17.43 25.14 -1.33
CA THR A 271 -16.65 25.70 -2.44
C THR A 271 -15.21 25.99 -2.03
N ARG A 272 -14.99 26.64 -0.86
CA ARG A 272 -13.63 26.90 -0.34
C ARG A 272 -12.85 25.63 -0.07
N GLN A 273 -13.50 24.59 0.48
CA GLN A 273 -12.85 23.31 0.73
C GLN A 273 -12.42 22.64 -0.58
N ASN A 274 -13.31 22.65 -1.58
CA ASN A 274 -13.02 22.09 -2.90
C ASN A 274 -11.88 22.87 -3.59
N GLU A 275 -11.89 24.20 -3.54
CA GLU A 275 -10.80 25.04 -4.07
C GLU A 275 -9.47 24.73 -3.39
N ALA A 276 -9.44 24.57 -2.07
CA ALA A 276 -8.22 24.21 -1.35
C ALA A 276 -7.68 22.82 -1.74
N VAL A 277 -8.56 21.86 -2.03
CA VAL A 277 -8.15 20.53 -2.53
C VAL A 277 -7.62 20.63 -3.96
N ILE A 278 -8.27 21.42 -4.82
CA ILE A 278 -7.82 21.65 -6.20
C ILE A 278 -6.43 22.27 -6.21
N GLU A 279 -6.17 23.28 -5.38
CA GLU A 279 -4.84 23.91 -5.31
C GLU A 279 -3.77 22.95 -4.79
N LYS A 280 -4.08 22.12 -3.79
CA LYS A 280 -3.15 21.06 -3.35
C LYS A 280 -2.80 20.09 -4.48
N LEU A 281 -3.81 19.62 -5.22
CA LEU A 281 -3.60 18.72 -6.35
C LEU A 281 -2.80 19.39 -7.47
N ARG A 282 -2.99 20.69 -7.73
CA ARG A 282 -2.19 21.45 -8.69
C ARG A 282 -0.72 21.54 -8.26
N CYS A 283 -0.45 21.79 -6.98
CA CYS A 283 0.91 21.77 -6.44
C CYS A 283 1.55 20.38 -6.63
N GLU A 284 0.84 19.31 -6.26
CA GLU A 284 1.34 17.93 -6.44
C GLU A 284 1.63 17.60 -7.91
N ILE A 285 0.76 18.01 -8.83
CA ILE A 285 0.98 17.83 -10.27
C ILE A 285 2.25 18.55 -10.72
N ASN A 286 2.44 19.82 -10.34
CA ASN A 286 3.63 20.59 -10.70
C ASN A 286 4.91 19.96 -10.14
N ASP A 287 4.90 19.48 -8.89
CA ASP A 287 6.05 18.82 -8.27
C ASP A 287 6.43 17.55 -9.04
N ARG A 288 5.43 16.75 -9.46
CA ARG A 288 5.64 15.54 -10.25
C ARG A 288 6.13 15.83 -11.66
N GLU A 289 5.64 16.91 -12.29
CA GLU A 289 6.13 17.35 -13.59
C GLU A 289 7.59 17.80 -13.52
N LEU A 290 7.98 18.51 -12.46
CA LEU A 290 9.36 18.90 -12.21
C LEU A 290 10.26 17.68 -11.97
N GLU A 291 9.81 16.71 -11.17
CA GLU A 291 10.51 15.44 -10.95
C GLU A 291 10.75 14.71 -12.28
N LYS A 292 9.71 14.60 -13.12
CA LYS A 292 9.80 14.01 -14.46
C LYS A 292 10.82 14.74 -15.33
N GLU A 293 10.84 16.07 -15.34
CA GLU A 293 11.80 16.85 -16.11
C GLU A 293 13.24 16.59 -15.66
N ASN A 294 13.48 16.49 -14.35
CA ASN A 294 14.79 16.17 -13.80
C ASN A 294 15.26 14.76 -14.16
N LEU A 295 14.36 13.78 -14.13
CA LEU A 295 14.64 12.41 -14.56
C LEU A 295 14.99 12.36 -16.05
N LEU A 296 14.25 13.08 -16.90
CA LEU A 296 14.55 13.17 -18.33
C LEU A 296 15.94 13.76 -18.57
N LYS A 297 16.30 14.87 -17.90
CA LYS A 297 17.65 15.46 -17.99
C LYS A 297 18.74 14.47 -17.55
N THR A 298 18.47 13.67 -16.53
CA THR A 298 19.40 12.64 -16.05
C THR A 298 19.59 11.53 -17.08
N ILE A 299 18.50 11.07 -17.70
CA ILE A 299 18.55 10.08 -18.79
C ILE A 299 19.35 10.63 -19.97
N ASP A 300 19.08 11.86 -20.41
CA ASP A 300 19.82 12.49 -21.51
C ASP A 300 21.32 12.58 -21.20
N GLY A 301 21.68 12.92 -19.96
CA GLY A 301 23.07 12.92 -19.49
C GLY A 301 23.72 11.54 -19.55
N LEU A 302 23.03 10.49 -19.08
CA LEU A 302 23.51 9.12 -19.14
C LEU A 302 23.64 8.60 -20.58
N GLU A 303 22.70 8.94 -21.47
CA GLU A 303 22.77 8.59 -22.88
C GLU A 303 23.95 9.26 -23.57
N ASN A 304 24.22 10.53 -23.26
CA ASN A 304 25.39 11.23 -23.79
C ASN A 304 26.69 10.62 -23.28
N ASN A 305 26.78 10.30 -21.99
CA ASN A 305 27.95 9.62 -21.41
C ASN A 305 28.16 8.24 -22.04
N LYS A 306 27.08 7.49 -22.27
CA LYS A 306 27.11 6.22 -22.98
C LYS A 306 27.68 6.39 -24.39
N LYS A 307 27.19 7.35 -25.18
CA LYS A 307 27.72 7.63 -26.54
C LYS A 307 29.19 8.05 -26.54
N VAL A 308 29.65 8.75 -25.51
CA VAL A 308 31.08 9.10 -25.36
C VAL A 308 31.90 7.84 -25.10
N LEU A 309 31.47 6.98 -24.16
CA LEU A 309 32.14 5.73 -23.85
C LEU A 309 32.16 4.77 -25.04
N GLU A 310 31.06 4.66 -25.78
CA GLU A 310 30.97 3.85 -27.00
C GLU A 310 32.00 4.31 -28.04
N ARG A 311 32.12 5.62 -28.28
CA ARG A 311 33.16 6.17 -29.16
C ARG A 311 34.59 5.87 -28.67
N CYS A 312 34.88 6.10 -27.39
CA CYS A 312 36.21 5.79 -26.85
C CYS A 312 36.58 4.31 -26.97
N LEU A 313 35.61 3.41 -26.77
CA LEU A 313 35.80 1.99 -26.97
C LEU A 313 36.03 1.65 -28.44
N GLU A 314 35.27 2.26 -29.35
CA GLU A 314 35.50 2.11 -30.80
C GLU A 314 36.88 2.60 -31.21
N ASP A 315 37.32 3.76 -30.72
CA ASP A 315 38.67 4.28 -30.98
C ASP A 315 39.74 3.30 -30.49
N THR A 316 39.60 2.80 -29.25
CA THR A 316 40.50 1.81 -28.67
C THR A 316 40.53 0.52 -29.51
N ARG A 317 39.37 0.05 -30.00
CA ARG A 317 39.28 -1.11 -30.91
C ARG A 317 40.06 -0.86 -32.19
N HIS A 318 39.94 0.33 -32.79
CA HIS A 318 40.66 0.68 -34.01
C HIS A 318 42.18 0.70 -33.76
N GLU A 319 42.63 1.29 -32.66
CA GLU A 319 44.05 1.31 -32.28
C GLU A 319 44.63 -0.11 -32.11
N PHE A 320 43.91 -1.00 -31.44
CA PHE A 320 44.32 -2.41 -31.33
C PHE A 320 44.34 -3.12 -32.68
N GLN A 321 43.34 -2.89 -33.53
CA GLN A 321 43.32 -3.50 -34.86
C GLN A 321 44.47 -2.98 -35.72
N ASP A 322 44.78 -1.68 -35.65
CA ASP A 322 45.92 -1.08 -36.35
C ASP A 322 47.26 -1.64 -35.84
N PHE A 323 47.38 -1.86 -34.53
CA PHE A 323 48.54 -2.53 -33.95
C PHE A 323 48.69 -3.97 -34.46
N ILE A 324 47.60 -4.76 -34.45
CA ILE A 324 47.59 -6.14 -34.96
C ILE A 324 47.96 -6.16 -36.45
N ASN A 325 47.40 -5.25 -37.25
CA ASN A 325 47.68 -5.17 -38.70
C ASN A 325 49.16 -4.85 -38.99
N ARG A 326 49.88 -4.20 -38.07
CA ARG A 326 51.34 -3.96 -38.19
C ARG A 326 52.17 -5.21 -37.94
N LEU A 327 51.61 -6.23 -37.27
CA LEU A 327 52.28 -7.49 -36.99
C LEU A 327 52.06 -8.47 -38.15
N ARG A 328 53.15 -9.03 -38.70
CA ARG A 328 53.10 -9.95 -39.85
C ARG A 328 52.41 -11.30 -39.60
N ALA A 329 52.13 -11.64 -38.35
CA ALA A 329 51.71 -12.98 -37.94
C ALA A 329 50.19 -13.13 -37.72
N PHE A 330 49.41 -12.06 -37.90
CA PHE A 330 48.00 -12.05 -37.54
C PHE A 330 47.10 -11.60 -38.69
N ASP A 331 45.93 -12.23 -38.80
CA ASP A 331 44.91 -11.89 -39.77
C ASP A 331 44.08 -10.67 -39.33
N LYS A 332 43.56 -9.92 -40.29
CA LYS A 332 42.71 -8.75 -40.05
C LYS A 332 41.39 -9.16 -39.38
N GLY A 333 40.91 -8.39 -38.39
CA GLY A 333 39.64 -8.63 -37.69
C GLY A 333 39.78 -9.30 -36.31
N GLN A 334 40.99 -9.64 -35.88
CA GLN A 334 41.18 -10.24 -34.55
C GLN A 334 40.89 -9.30 -33.38
N ALA A 335 40.76 -7.98 -33.56
CA ALA A 335 40.32 -7.10 -32.47
C ALA A 335 38.78 -7.04 -32.30
N GLU A 336 38.02 -7.70 -33.18
CA GLU A 336 36.56 -7.60 -33.23
C GLU A 336 35.87 -8.20 -32.00
N PHE A 337 36.54 -9.12 -31.28
CA PHE A 337 36.02 -9.68 -30.02
C PHE A 337 36.02 -8.67 -28.85
N LEU A 338 36.78 -7.58 -28.93
CA LEU A 338 36.92 -6.61 -27.84
C LEU A 338 35.64 -5.80 -27.62
N LEU A 339 34.82 -5.65 -28.66
CA LEU A 339 33.51 -5.01 -28.58
C LEU A 339 32.44 -6.01 -28.99
N LYS A 340 31.68 -6.53 -28.02
CA LYS A 340 30.43 -7.22 -28.33
C LYS A 340 29.50 -6.25 -29.06
N PRO A 341 28.81 -6.65 -30.14
CA PRO A 341 27.78 -5.82 -30.76
C PRO A 341 26.78 -5.41 -29.69
N ILE A 342 26.64 -4.11 -29.49
CA ILE A 342 25.82 -3.55 -28.42
C ILE A 342 24.38 -3.99 -28.66
N TYR A 343 23.80 -4.65 -27.67
CA TYR A 343 22.54 -5.40 -27.69
C TYR A 343 21.30 -4.68 -28.25
N LEU A 344 21.34 -3.39 -28.58
CA LEU A 344 20.19 -2.66 -29.12
C LEU A 344 19.77 -3.13 -30.51
N ASP A 345 20.72 -3.38 -31.42
CA ASP A 345 20.40 -3.87 -32.78
C ASP A 345 19.91 -5.32 -32.76
N GLU A 346 20.41 -6.13 -31.81
CA GLU A 346 19.92 -7.49 -31.60
C GLU A 346 18.54 -7.52 -30.91
N LEU A 347 18.23 -6.55 -30.04
CA LEU A 347 16.92 -6.44 -29.38
C LEU A 347 15.85 -5.88 -30.32
N GLU A 348 16.19 -4.96 -31.22
CA GLU A 348 15.31 -4.54 -32.33
C GLU A 348 15.09 -5.70 -33.32
N LYS A 349 16.13 -6.47 -33.69
CA LYS A 349 15.99 -7.67 -34.54
C LYS A 349 15.18 -8.80 -33.88
N LYS A 350 15.25 -8.94 -32.56
CA LYS A 350 14.48 -9.94 -31.78
C LYS A 350 13.07 -9.46 -31.42
N GLY A 351 12.67 -8.24 -31.80
CA GLY A 351 11.33 -7.70 -31.56
C GLY A 351 10.99 -7.43 -30.09
N ILE A 352 12.00 -7.33 -29.22
CA ILE A 352 11.80 -7.14 -27.76
C ILE A 352 11.64 -5.64 -27.42
N TYR A 353 12.12 -4.75 -28.28
CA TYR A 353 12.00 -3.30 -28.12
C TYR A 353 10.93 -2.74 -29.06
N VAL A 354 9.74 -2.46 -28.54
CA VAL A 354 8.71 -1.68 -29.25
C VAL A 354 9.02 -0.21 -28.99
N LYS A 355 9.48 0.53 -30.01
CA LYS A 355 9.45 2.01 -29.94
C LYS A 355 7.98 2.41 -29.80
N ASP A 356 7.57 2.83 -28.62
CA ASP A 356 6.25 3.40 -28.37
C ASP A 356 6.05 4.65 -29.23
N LYS A 357 5.51 4.45 -30.44
CA LYS A 357 5.13 5.54 -31.37
C LYS A 357 3.94 6.36 -30.88
N HIS A 358 3.34 6.03 -29.73
CA HIS A 358 2.10 6.66 -29.27
C HIS A 358 2.27 7.96 -28.47
N PHE A 359 3.49 8.40 -28.13
CA PHE A 359 3.68 9.60 -27.31
C PHE A 359 3.80 10.92 -28.10
N SER A 360 3.89 10.89 -29.44
CA SER A 360 4.09 12.12 -30.25
C SER A 360 2.80 12.75 -30.79
N GLU A 361 1.64 12.08 -30.73
CA GLU A 361 0.39 12.63 -31.29
C GLU A 361 -0.48 13.42 -30.30
N GLN A 362 -0.29 13.26 -28.98
CA GLN A 362 -1.15 13.96 -28.00
C GLN A 362 -0.76 15.43 -27.73
N LYS A 363 0.40 15.91 -28.19
CA LYS A 363 0.81 17.32 -28.01
C LYS A 363 0.27 18.30 -29.05
N LYS A 364 -0.51 17.86 -30.06
CA LYS A 364 -1.09 18.77 -31.08
C LYS A 364 -2.55 19.21 -30.79
N GLY A 365 -3.18 18.76 -29.70
CA GLY A 365 -4.60 19.06 -29.40
C GLY A 365 -4.89 20.18 -28.40
N ALA A 366 -3.90 20.67 -27.65
CA ALA A 366 -4.13 21.59 -26.52
C ALA A 366 -3.78 23.08 -26.82
N LYS A 367 -4.19 23.57 -27.99
CA LYS A 367 -4.28 25.01 -28.27
C LYS A 367 -5.62 25.29 -28.97
N LYS A 368 -6.66 25.52 -28.18
CA LYS A 368 -7.81 26.37 -28.52
C LYS A 368 -8.48 26.83 -27.24
#